data_AF-A0A7X8MVD7-F1
#
_entry.id   AF-A0A7X8MVD7-F1
#
_cell.length_a   1.000
_cell.length_b   1.000
_cell.length_c   1.000
_cell.angle_alpha   90.00
_cell.angle_beta   90.00
_cell.angle_gamma   90.00
#
_symmetry.space_group_name_H-M   'P 1'
#
loop_
_entity.id
_entity.type
_entity.pdbx_description
1 polymer ?
#
loop_
_entity_poly.entity_id
_entity_poly.type
_entity_poly.pdbx_seq_one_letter_code
_entity_poly.pdbx_strand_id
1 'polypeptide(L)' 'MSPSVRDLFSIGIGPSSSHTVGPMRAAAAFVDAYGRPEHVDITLRGSLAATGVGHGTDRAILLGFLG' A
#
# COMPACT_ATOMS: atom_id res chain seq x y z
N MET A 1 -15.74 16.68 8.77
CA MET A 1 -15.28 16.10 7.50
C MET A 1 -16.46 15.39 6.88
N SER A 2 -16.89 15.77 5.69
CA SER A 2 -18.06 15.16 5.02
C SER A 2 -17.56 14.14 3.99
N PRO A 3 -18.00 12.87 4.04
CA PRO A 3 -17.55 11.86 3.10
C PRO A 3 -18.01 12.19 1.67
N SER A 4 -17.13 11.97 0.71
CA SER A 4 -17.40 12.07 -0.72
C SER A 4 -17.74 10.71 -1.30
N VAL A 5 -18.50 10.67 -2.40
CA VAL A 5 -18.73 9.45 -3.19
C VAL A 5 -17.42 8.80 -3.64
N ARG A 6 -16.36 9.60 -3.86
CA ARG A 6 -15.03 9.11 -4.25
C ARG A 6 -14.29 8.40 -3.13
N ASP A 7 -14.67 8.67 -1.87
CA ASP A 7 -14.08 7.98 -0.71
C ASP A 7 -14.66 6.56 -0.58
N LEU A 8 -15.89 6.36 -1.04
CA LEU A 8 -16.58 5.07 -1.05
C LEU A 8 -16.22 4.24 -2.29
N PHE A 9 -16.11 4.90 -3.44
CA PHE A 9 -15.84 4.26 -4.72
C PHE A 9 -14.54 4.81 -5.31
N SER A 10 -13.47 4.04 -5.15
CA SER A 10 -12.16 4.37 -5.69
C SER A 10 -11.63 3.28 -6.61
N ILE A 11 -10.87 3.70 -7.63
CA ILE A 11 -10.16 2.78 -8.52
C ILE A 11 -8.91 2.30 -7.80
N GLY A 12 -8.67 0.99 -7.86
CA GLY A 12 -7.52 0.35 -7.26
C GLY A 12 -7.28 -1.04 -7.86
N ILE A 13 -6.21 -1.69 -7.42
CA ILE A 13 -5.86 -3.05 -7.81
C ILE A 13 -6.27 -4.05 -6.73
N GLY A 14 -6.83 -5.18 -7.14
CA GLY A 14 -7.19 -6.28 -6.25
C GLY A 14 -5.97 -7.08 -5.75
N PRO A 15 -6.16 -7.99 -4.78
CA PRO A 15 -7.46 -8.48 -4.28
C PRO A 15 -8.05 -7.66 -3.12
N SER A 16 -7.31 -6.77 -2.46
CA SER A 16 -7.77 -6.13 -1.23
C SER A 16 -7.44 -4.64 -1.13
N SER A 17 -8.44 -3.82 -0.80
CA SER A 17 -8.22 -2.40 -0.54
C SER A 17 -7.29 -2.17 0.66
N SER A 18 -7.41 -2.98 1.71
CA SER A 18 -6.65 -2.79 2.96
C SER A 18 -5.26 -3.42 2.93
N HIS A 19 -5.09 -4.54 2.21
CA HIS A 19 -3.82 -5.29 2.19
C HIS A 19 -3.06 -5.16 0.86
N THR A 20 -3.66 -4.58 -0.17
CA THR A 20 -3.00 -4.32 -1.46
C THR A 20 -2.92 -2.82 -1.72
N VAL A 21 -4.06 -2.13 -1.90
CA VAL A 21 -4.08 -0.71 -2.28
C VAL A 21 -3.50 0.18 -1.17
N GLY A 22 -3.85 -0.07 0.09
CA GLY A 22 -3.34 0.68 1.24
C GLY A 22 -1.81 0.65 1.34
N PRO A 23 -1.18 -0.53 1.41
CA PRO A 23 0.28 -0.67 1.46
C PRO A 23 0.99 -0.08 0.23
N MET A 24 0.44 -0.25 -0.98
CA MET A 24 1.00 0.36 -2.20
C MET A 24 1.01 1.89 -2.12
N ARG A 25 -0.11 2.51 -1.72
CA ARG A 25 -0.21 3.96 -1.53
C ARG A 25 0.71 4.46 -0.41
N ALA A 26 0.88 3.68 0.66
CA ALA A 26 1.80 4.03 1.75
C ALA A 26 3.26 4.06 1.28
N ALA A 27 3.67 3.09 0.45
CA ALA A 27 5.02 3.07 -0.13
C ALA A 27 5.23 4.23 -1.13
N ALA A 28 4.24 4.52 -1.99
CA ALA A 28 4.31 5.69 -2.88
C ALA A 28 4.43 7.00 -2.09
N ALA A 29 3.60 7.18 -1.05
CA ALA A 29 3.66 8.35 -0.19
C ALA A 29 5.00 8.49 0.56
N PHE A 30 5.65 7.36 0.91
CA PHE A 30 7.01 7.39 1.47
C PHE A 30 8.01 7.94 0.46
N VAL A 31 7.97 7.48 -0.80
CA VAL A 31 8.84 8.00 -1.86
C VAL A 31 8.58 9.48 -2.13
N ASP A 32 7.32 9.90 -2.16
CA ASP A 32 6.98 11.32 -2.36
C ASP A 32 7.53 12.21 -1.23
N ALA A 33 7.51 11.71 0.01
CA ALA A 33 7.96 12.47 1.17
C ALA A 33 9.49 12.49 1.35
N TYR A 34 10.18 11.41 0.99
CA TYR A 34 11.60 11.21 1.33
C TYR A 34 12.51 10.95 0.13
N GLY A 35 11.96 10.85 -1.07
CA GLY A 35 12.66 10.38 -2.26
C GLY A 35 12.78 8.86 -2.31
N ARG A 36 13.27 8.34 -3.45
CA ARG A 36 13.53 6.90 -3.59
C ARG A 36 14.75 6.49 -2.74
N PRO A 37 14.60 5.55 -1.81
CA PRO A 37 15.73 5.06 -1.03
C PRO A 37 16.61 4.12 -1.87
N GLU A 38 17.92 4.13 -1.61
CA GLU A 38 18.85 3.12 -2.13
C GLU A 38 18.61 1.75 -1.45
N HIS A 39 18.29 1.77 -0.16
CA HIS A 39 17.90 0.60 0.63
C HIS A 39 16.75 0.96 1.59
N VAL A 40 15.80 0.05 1.75
CA VAL A 40 14.67 0.21 2.69
C VAL A 40 14.33 -1.12 3.35
N ASP A 41 14.15 -1.08 4.66
CA ASP A 41 13.67 -2.22 5.45
C ASP A 41 12.19 -2.05 5.78
N ILE A 42 11.42 -3.10 5.55
CA ILE A 42 9.97 -3.08 5.70
C ILE A 42 9.55 -4.22 6.61
N THR A 43 8.83 -3.87 7.67
CA THR A 43 8.28 -4.85 8.63
C THR A 43 6.76 -4.79 8.61
N LEU A 44 6.12 -5.86 8.13
CA LEU A 44 4.68 -6.04 8.26
C LEU A 44 4.36 -6.52 9.68
N ARG A 45 3.27 -6.01 10.28
CA ARG A 45 2.86 -6.36 11.65
C ARG A 45 1.40 -6.81 11.69
N GLY A 46 1.05 -7.62 12.69
CA GLY A 46 -0.33 -8.00 12.98
C GLY A 46 -1.03 -8.71 11.82
N SER A 47 -2.29 -8.35 11.56
CA SER A 47 -3.12 -8.92 10.50
C SER A 47 -2.53 -8.73 9.09
N LEU A 48 -1.83 -7.60 8.87
CA LEU A 48 -1.16 -7.30 7.61
C LEU A 48 -0.04 -8.31 7.32
N ALA A 49 0.71 -8.71 8.35
CA ALA A 49 1.71 -9.77 8.22
C ALA A 49 1.05 -11.15 8.08
N ALA A 50 0.03 -11.44 8.89
CA ALA A 50 -0.60 -12.75 8.95
C ALA A 50 -1.22 -13.18 7.62
N THR A 51 -1.74 -12.23 6.83
CA THR A 51 -2.44 -12.54 5.57
C THR A 51 -1.82 -11.87 4.34
N GLY A 52 -0.70 -11.16 4.51
CA GLY A 52 -0.14 -10.31 3.45
C GLY A 52 0.24 -11.06 2.18
N VAL A 53 0.74 -12.29 2.31
CA VAL A 53 1.11 -13.13 1.15
C VAL A 53 -0.11 -13.44 0.28
N GLY A 54 -1.24 -13.84 0.89
CA GLY A 54 -2.48 -14.13 0.16
C GLY A 54 -3.11 -12.91 -0.51
N HIS A 55 -2.76 -11.70 -0.03
CA HIS A 55 -3.24 -10.43 -0.57
C HIS A 55 -2.22 -9.71 -1.46
N GLY A 56 -1.04 -10.29 -1.68
CA GLY A 56 0.05 -9.67 -2.45
C GLY A 56 0.59 -8.38 -1.85
N THR A 57 0.57 -8.22 -0.52
CA THR A 57 1.02 -7.01 0.17
C THR A 57 2.47 -6.66 -0.14
N ASP A 58 3.34 -7.67 -0.22
CA ASP A 58 4.74 -7.56 -0.60
C ASP A 58 4.90 -6.93 -1.99
N ARG A 59 4.21 -7.48 -2.99
CA ARG A 59 4.23 -6.97 -4.37
C ARG A 59 3.63 -5.58 -4.46
N ALA A 60 2.54 -5.33 -3.74
CA ALA A 60 1.89 -4.03 -3.71
C ALA A 60 2.83 -2.94 -3.18
N ILE A 61 3.58 -3.24 -2.12
CA ILE A 61 4.58 -2.33 -1.56
C ILE A 61 5.70 -2.06 -2.57
N LEU A 62 6.23 -3.09 -3.22
CA LEU A 62 7.27 -2.93 -4.26
C LEU A 62 6.79 -2.05 -5.40
N LEU A 63 5.56 -2.27 -5.89
CA LEU A 63 4.94 -1.41 -6.92
C LEU A 63 4.84 0.04 -6.45
N GLY A 64 4.47 0.28 -5.19
CA GLY A 64 4.41 1.63 -4.64
C GLY A 64 5.76 2.36 -4.64
N PHE A 65 6.87 1.67 -4.38
CA PHE A 65 8.22 2.28 -4.50
C PHE A 65 8.63 2.54 -5.95
N LEU A 66 8.08 1.79 -6.91
CA LEU A 66 8.38 1.95 -8.33
C LEU A 66 7.61 3.12 -8.97
N GLY A 67 6.58 3.65 -8.31
CA GLY A 67 5.69 4.66 -8.91
C GLY A 67 4.83 4.10 -10.04
#